data_AF-A0A1I8CZW3-F1
#
_entry.id   AF-A0A1I8CZW3-F1
#
_cell.length_a   1.000
_cell.length_b   1.000
_cell.length_c   1.000
_cell.angle_alpha   90.00
_cell.angle_beta   90.00
_cell.angle_gamma   90.00
#
_symmetry.space_group_name_H-M   'P 1'
#
loop_
_entity.id
_entity.type
_entity.pdbx_description
1 polymer ?
#
loop_
_entity_poly.entity_id
_entity_poly.type
_entity_poly.pdbx_seq_one_letter_code
_entity_poly.pdbx_strand_id
1 'polypeptide(L)'
;MSKSSFDNSLIKISDKDAVYLMTKDKFYSEITNEYAKKVSMMAPDDLFSKYNPGPTNPDGTPNFECHCVSHLVASPCGYAFRDLLSCQKKQSKIEFEDGACTTQFMEFMRCVMDTGCFKSNNE
;
A
#
# COMPACT_ATOMS: atom_id res chain seq x y z
N MET A 1 -15.85 21.32 -44.80
CA MET A 1 -15.89 20.08 -43.99
C MET A 1 -16.11 20.48 -42.55
N SER A 2 -17.32 20.26 -42.04
CA SER A 2 -17.73 20.71 -40.70
C SER A 2 -17.16 19.75 -39.65
N LYS A 3 -16.30 20.23 -38.75
CA LYS A 3 -15.81 19.47 -37.60
C LYS A 3 -16.99 19.30 -36.64
N SER A 4 -17.52 18.09 -36.53
CA SER A 4 -18.52 17.76 -35.51
C SER A 4 -17.88 17.91 -34.13
N SER A 5 -18.36 18.87 -33.36
CA SER A 5 -18.03 19.05 -31.95
C SER A 5 -18.49 17.81 -31.18
N PHE A 6 -17.56 16.93 -30.80
CA PHE A 6 -17.84 15.88 -29.82
C PHE A 6 -17.97 16.56 -28.46
N ASP A 7 -19.22 16.86 -28.13
CA ASP A 7 -19.66 17.45 -26.87
C ASP A 7 -19.32 16.53 -25.69
N ASN A 8 -18.96 17.14 -24.55
CA ASN A 8 -18.57 16.52 -23.28
C ASN A 8 -19.75 15.78 -22.62
N SER A 9 -20.35 14.83 -23.35
CA SER A 9 -21.57 14.16 -22.94
C SER A 9 -21.23 12.95 -22.09
N LEU A 10 -21.65 13.00 -20.83
CA LEU A 10 -21.71 11.85 -19.96
C LEU A 10 -22.93 11.03 -20.40
N ILE A 11 -22.68 9.85 -20.97
CA ILE A 11 -23.74 8.96 -21.46
C ILE A 11 -24.13 8.05 -20.30
N LYS A 12 -25.30 8.30 -19.70
CA LYS A 12 -25.85 7.44 -18.65
C LYS A 12 -26.34 6.13 -19.29
N ILE A 13 -25.80 4.99 -18.86
CA ILE A 13 -26.17 3.65 -19.37
C ILE A 13 -27.20 3.00 -18.47
N SER A 14 -27.09 3.21 -17.15
CA SER A 14 -28.03 2.72 -16.14
C SER A 14 -28.11 3.71 -14.98
N ASP A 15 -28.87 3.39 -13.93
CA ASP A 15 -28.96 4.24 -12.74
C ASP A 15 -27.61 4.50 -12.06
N LYS A 16 -26.68 3.54 -12.15
CA LYS A 16 -25.35 3.61 -11.52
C LYS A 16 -24.20 3.66 -12.51
N ASP A 17 -24.46 3.40 -13.79
CA ASP A 17 -23.42 3.29 -14.80
C ASP A 17 -23.48 4.44 -15.80
N ALA A 18 -22.30 4.99 -16.11
CA ALA A 18 -22.13 6.00 -17.13
C ALA A 18 -20.83 5.81 -17.90
N VAL A 19 -20.84 6.21 -19.17
CA VAL A 19 -19.67 6.26 -20.04
C VAL A 19 -19.31 7.72 -20.29
N TYR A 20 -18.04 8.04 -20.06
CA TYR A 20 -17.45 9.34 -20.38
C TYR A 20 -16.57 9.20 -21.61
N LEU A 21 -16.87 9.96 -22.66
CA LEU A 21 -16.09 9.97 -23.89
C LEU A 21 -15.14 11.17 -23.89
N MET A 22 -13.88 10.92 -24.26
CA MET A 22 -12.89 11.97 -24.46
C MET A 22 -12.07 11.69 -25.71
N THR A 23 -11.62 12.75 -26.37
CA THR A 23 -10.70 12.64 -27.50
C THR A 23 -9.28 12.31 -27.01
N LYS A 24 -8.47 11.74 -27.90
CA LYS A 24 -7.05 11.47 -27.63
C LYS A 24 -6.30 12.75 -27.23
N ASP A 25 -6.50 13.83 -27.97
CA ASP A 25 -5.82 15.11 -27.68
C ASP A 25 -6.18 15.65 -26.30
N LYS A 26 -7.45 15.51 -25.88
CA LYS A 26 -7.90 15.91 -24.54
C LYS A 26 -7.28 15.03 -23.46
N PHE A 27 -7.15 13.74 -23.70
CA PHE A 27 -6.49 12.82 -22.75
C PHE A 27 -5.04 13.23 -22.47
N TYR A 28 -4.32 13.74 -23.48
CA TYR A 28 -2.94 14.22 -23.33
C TYR A 28 -2.81 15.71 -22.97
N SER A 29 -3.93 16.44 -22.88
CA SER A 29 -3.92 17.85 -22.50
C SER A 29 -3.79 18.04 -20.99
N GLU A 30 -3.48 19.26 -20.57
CA GLU A 30 -3.41 19.59 -19.14
C GLU A 30 -4.76 19.36 -18.43
N ILE A 31 -4.70 18.85 -17.20
CA ILE A 31 -5.88 18.67 -16.36
C ILE A 31 -6.36 20.05 -15.87
N THR A 32 -7.47 20.53 -16.43
CA THR A 32 -8.06 21.83 -16.07
C THR A 32 -9.12 21.76 -14.98
N ASN A 33 -9.34 20.57 -14.41
CA ASN A 33 -10.37 20.37 -13.38
C ASN A 33 -9.99 21.08 -12.06
N GLU A 34 -10.84 21.99 -11.60
CA GLU A 34 -10.62 22.77 -10.37
C GLU A 34 -10.43 21.90 -9.12
N TYR A 35 -11.14 20.76 -9.02
CA TYR A 35 -10.94 19.82 -7.92
C TYR A 35 -9.58 19.14 -8.00
N ALA A 36 -9.15 18.68 -9.19
CA ALA A 36 -7.83 18.10 -9.38
C ALA A 36 -6.71 19.10 -9.05
N LYS A 37 -6.86 20.36 -9.46
CA LYS A 37 -5.93 21.45 -9.11
C LYS A 37 -5.90 21.68 -7.61
N LYS A 38 -7.07 21.74 -6.95
CA LYS A 38 -7.17 21.86 -5.49
C LYS A 38 -6.44 20.72 -4.78
N VAL A 39 -6.68 19.47 -5.19
CA VAL A 39 -6.01 18.26 -4.66
C VAL A 39 -4.50 18.35 -4.85
N SER A 40 -4.01 18.79 -6.02
CA SER A 40 -2.57 18.93 -6.27
C SER A 40 -1.87 19.99 -5.41
N MET A 41 -2.62 20.95 -4.87
CA MET A 41 -2.11 22.04 -4.03
C MET A 41 -2.30 21.79 -2.53
N MET A 42 -2.99 20.71 -2.15
CA MET A 42 -3.17 20.36 -0.74
C MET A 42 -1.86 19.87 -0.13
N ALA A 43 -1.66 20.18 1.15
CA ALA A 43 -0.55 19.59 1.90
C ALA A 43 -0.78 18.07 2.03
N PRO A 44 0.28 17.25 2.09
CA PRO A 44 0.16 15.82 2.32
C PRO A 44 -0.73 15.48 3.53
N ASP A 45 -0.67 16.26 4.60
CA ASP A 45 -1.46 16.06 5.82
C ASP A 45 -2.97 16.28 5.65
N ASP A 46 -3.37 17.01 4.60
CA ASP A 46 -4.78 17.25 4.24
C ASP A 46 -5.30 16.25 3.20
N LEU A 47 -4.39 15.63 2.44
CA LEU A 47 -4.68 14.62 1.40
C LEU A 47 -4.75 13.22 1.98
N PHE A 48 -3.73 12.86 2.74
CA PHE A 48 -3.70 11.61 3.46
C PHE A 48 -4.49 11.84 4.72
N SER A 49 -5.67 11.22 4.83
CA SER A 49 -6.32 11.09 6.12
C SER A 49 -5.25 10.66 7.12
N LYS A 50 -5.20 11.28 8.30
CA LYS A 50 -4.30 10.92 9.42
C LYS A 50 -4.39 9.46 9.89
N TYR A 51 -5.02 8.60 9.11
CA TYR A 51 -4.95 7.15 9.16
C TYR A 51 -3.56 6.67 8.72
N ASN A 52 -2.54 7.03 9.49
CA ASN A 52 -1.41 6.14 9.67
C ASN A 52 -1.71 5.36 10.96
N PRO A 53 -2.32 4.16 10.88
CA PRO A 53 -2.66 3.36 12.06
C PRO A 53 -1.43 2.98 12.90
N GLY A 54 -0.22 3.33 12.44
CA GLY A 54 1.01 3.09 13.15
C GLY A 54 1.37 1.60 13.15
N PRO A 55 2.44 1.22 13.85
CA PRO A 55 2.92 -0.16 13.87
C PRO A 55 2.09 -1.07 14.80
N THR A 56 1.11 -0.54 15.51
CA THR A 56 0.39 -1.26 16.57
C THR A 56 -1.10 -0.99 16.46
N ASN A 57 -1.89 -2.05 16.43
CA ASN A 57 -3.34 -2.00 16.42
C ASN A 57 -3.89 -1.51 17.78
N PRO A 58 -5.16 -1.09 17.85
CA PRO A 58 -5.78 -0.67 19.11
C PRO A 58 -5.79 -1.75 20.21
N ASP A 59 -5.75 -3.03 19.84
CA ASP A 59 -5.68 -4.17 20.75
C ASP A 59 -4.24 -4.51 21.22
N GLY A 60 -3.24 -3.71 20.78
CA GLY A 60 -1.83 -3.91 21.11
C GLY A 60 -1.10 -4.90 20.20
N THR A 61 -1.78 -5.56 19.27
CA THR A 61 -1.14 -6.48 18.30
C THR A 61 -0.38 -5.71 17.22
N PRO A 62 0.59 -6.35 16.53
CA PRO A 62 1.26 -5.72 15.40
C PRO A 62 0.30 -5.37 14.27
N ASN A 63 0.42 -4.17 13.71
CA ASN A 63 -0.30 -3.80 12.51
C ASN A 63 0.44 -4.31 11.27
N PHE A 64 -0.02 -5.44 10.73
CA PHE A 64 0.57 -6.06 9.54
C PHE A 64 0.29 -5.34 8.23
N GLU A 65 -0.68 -4.41 8.21
CA GLU A 65 -0.99 -3.56 7.05
C GLU A 65 -0.14 -2.28 7.03
N CYS A 66 0.69 -2.05 8.06
CA CYS A 66 1.59 -0.90 8.09
C CYS A 66 2.60 -1.01 6.93
N HIS A 67 2.68 0.04 6.11
CA HIS A 67 3.54 0.08 4.92
C HIS A 67 5.03 -0.26 5.20
N CYS A 68 5.52 0.00 6.42
CA CYS A 68 6.87 -0.33 6.85
C CYS A 68 7.17 -1.84 6.82
N VAL A 69 6.14 -2.68 6.99
CA VAL A 69 6.29 -4.14 7.12
C VAL A 69 5.41 -4.93 6.16
N SER A 70 4.45 -4.27 5.50
CA SER A 70 3.46 -4.94 4.63
C SER A 70 4.11 -5.75 3.51
N HIS A 71 5.22 -5.27 2.95
CA HIS A 71 5.98 -5.98 1.91
C HIS A 71 6.65 -7.28 2.42
N LEU A 72 7.06 -7.33 3.68
CA LEU A 72 7.61 -8.54 4.31
C LEU A 72 6.50 -9.54 4.64
N VAL A 73 5.39 -9.03 5.17
CA VAL A 73 4.17 -9.77 5.51
C VAL A 73 3.50 -10.40 4.27
N ALA A 74 3.56 -9.71 3.13
CA ALA A 74 3.02 -10.16 1.85
C ALA A 74 3.99 -11.05 1.05
N SER A 75 5.19 -11.31 1.56
CA SER A 75 6.17 -12.19 0.91
C SER A 75 5.80 -13.68 1.07
N PRO A 76 6.38 -14.58 0.27
CA PRO A 76 6.31 -16.03 0.50
C PRO A 76 6.67 -16.48 1.92
N CYS A 77 7.56 -15.75 2.61
CA CYS A 77 7.95 -16.01 3.99
C CYS A 77 7.18 -15.18 5.03
N GLY A 78 6.12 -14.51 4.59
CA GLY A 78 5.34 -13.60 5.42
C GLY A 78 4.61 -14.28 6.58
N TYR A 79 4.34 -15.59 6.53
CA TYR A 79 3.76 -16.32 7.66
C TYR A 79 4.74 -16.39 8.84
N ALA A 80 6.00 -16.80 8.59
CA ALA A 80 7.04 -16.88 9.62
C ALA A 80 7.42 -15.49 10.13
N PHE A 81 7.38 -14.48 9.26
CA PHE A 81 7.58 -13.09 9.67
C PHE A 81 6.49 -12.58 10.62
N ARG A 82 5.22 -12.92 10.39
CA ARG A 82 4.11 -12.60 11.30
C ARG A 82 4.32 -13.23 12.68
N ASP A 83 4.80 -14.46 12.74
CA ASP A 83 5.08 -15.17 14.00
C ASP A 83 6.22 -14.50 14.78
N LEU A 84 7.30 -14.12 14.11
CA LEU A 84 8.40 -13.36 14.69
C LEU A 84 7.93 -12.03 15.28
N LEU A 85 7.21 -11.22 14.49
CA LEU A 85 6.72 -9.90 14.95
C LEU A 85 5.72 -10.01 16.10
N SER A 86 4.86 -11.03 16.06
CA SER A 86 3.92 -11.31 17.15
C SER A 86 4.63 -11.73 18.43
N CYS A 87 5.73 -12.48 18.31
CA CYS A 87 6.56 -12.84 19.45
C CYS A 87 7.29 -11.61 19.99
N GLN A 88 8.01 -10.87 19.15
CA GLN A 88 8.79 -9.68 19.53
C GLN A 88 7.92 -8.65 20.26
N LYS A 89 6.68 -8.43 19.79
CA LYS A 89 5.76 -7.46 20.41
C LYS A 89 5.39 -7.79 21.86
N LYS A 90 5.45 -9.07 22.25
CA LYS A 90 5.15 -9.55 23.60
C LYS A 90 6.34 -9.46 24.55
N GLN A 91 7.54 -9.27 24.03
CA GLN A 91 8.77 -9.21 24.83
C GLN A 91 9.17 -7.75 25.08
N SER A 92 9.85 -7.51 26.19
CA SER A 92 10.61 -6.28 26.34
C SER A 92 11.81 -6.25 25.38
N LYS A 93 12.39 -5.06 25.19
CA LYS A 93 13.60 -4.90 24.38
C LYS A 93 14.76 -5.77 24.91
N ILE A 94 14.94 -5.81 26.23
CA ILE A 94 16.01 -6.57 26.89
C ILE A 94 15.80 -8.07 26.66
N GLU A 95 14.60 -8.58 26.90
CA GLU A 95 14.30 -10.01 26.69
C GLU A 95 14.52 -10.44 25.25
N PHE A 96 14.14 -9.59 24.28
CA PHE A 96 14.38 -9.85 22.87
C PHE A 96 15.87 -9.87 22.52
N GLU A 97 16.66 -8.91 23.03
CA GLU A 97 18.12 -8.85 22.84
C GLU A 97 18.83 -10.04 23.53
N ASP A 98 18.30 -10.52 24.64
CA ASP A 98 18.76 -11.72 25.36
C ASP A 98 18.34 -13.04 24.67
N GLY A 99 17.64 -12.96 23.53
CA GLY A 99 17.33 -14.10 22.67
C GLY A 99 15.89 -14.61 22.76
N ALA A 100 14.98 -13.88 23.42
CA ALA A 100 13.56 -14.19 23.29
C ALA A 100 13.15 -14.11 21.80
N CYS A 101 12.33 -15.08 21.36
CA CYS A 101 11.90 -15.25 19.97
C CYS A 101 12.97 -15.76 18.97
N THR A 102 14.12 -16.27 19.44
CA THR A 102 15.16 -16.84 18.56
C THR A 102 14.60 -17.94 17.65
N THR A 103 13.69 -18.78 18.13
CA THR A 103 13.07 -19.84 17.31
C THR A 103 12.33 -19.26 16.10
N GLN A 104 11.44 -18.30 16.33
CA GLN A 104 10.67 -17.65 15.27
C GLN A 104 11.58 -16.88 14.30
N PHE A 105 12.65 -16.28 14.81
CA PHE A 105 13.64 -15.62 13.99
C PHE A 105 14.35 -16.62 13.06
N MET A 106 14.80 -17.76 13.59
CA MET A 106 15.45 -18.80 12.80
C MET A 106 14.50 -19.45 11.79
N GLU A 107 13.23 -19.61 12.12
CA GLU A 107 12.20 -20.10 11.19
C GLU A 107 11.98 -19.14 10.01
N PHE A 108 11.91 -17.83 10.30
CA PHE A 108 11.82 -16.81 9.26
C PHE A 108 13.08 -16.81 8.38
N MET A 109 14.28 -16.80 8.98
CA MET A 109 15.54 -16.83 8.24
C MET A 109 15.68 -18.09 7.39
N ARG A 110 15.27 -19.26 7.90
CA ARG A 110 15.27 -20.50 7.13
C ARG A 110 14.39 -20.39 5.88
N CYS A 111 13.16 -19.88 6.02
CA CYS A 111 12.29 -19.67 4.86
C CYS A 111 12.95 -18.74 3.83
N VAL A 112 13.50 -17.61 4.26
CA VAL A 112 14.13 -16.64 3.37
C VAL A 112 15.29 -17.26 2.59
N MET A 113 16.15 -18.01 3.26
CA MET A 113 17.29 -18.69 2.64
C MET A 113 16.84 -19.79 1.68
N ASP A 114 15.92 -20.65 2.10
CA ASP A 114 15.45 -21.79 1.30
C ASP A 114 14.74 -21.35 0.01
N THR A 115 13.99 -20.26 0.07
CA THR A 115 13.20 -19.75 -1.06
C THR A 115 13.92 -18.70 -1.89
N GLY A 116 15.07 -18.19 -1.43
CA GLY A 116 15.72 -17.03 -2.03
C GLY A 116 14.85 -15.77 -1.98
N CYS A 117 13.94 -15.68 -0.99
CA CYS A 117 13.06 -14.52 -0.83
C CYS A 117 13.90 -13.25 -0.69
N PHE A 118 13.47 -12.16 -1.32
CA PHE A 118 14.18 -10.87 -1.33
C PHE A 118 15.54 -10.85 -2.04
N LYS A 119 15.96 -11.94 -2.70
CA LYS A 119 17.11 -11.90 -3.61
C LYS A 119 16.79 -10.92 -4.75
N SER A 120 17.68 -9.96 -5.01
CA SER A 120 17.54 -9.06 -6.15
C SER A 120 17.94 -9.80 -7.44
N ASN A 121 17.12 -9.65 -8.49
CA ASN A 121 17.40 -10.22 -9.82
C ASN A 121 18.42 -9.38 -10.60
N ASN A 122 19.33 -8.67 -9.93
CA ASN A 122 20.37 -7.85 -10.58
C ASN A 122 21.63 -8.67 -10.88
N GLU A 123 21.44 -9.93 -11.30
CA GLU A 123 22.43 -10.77 -11.99
C GLU A 123 21.82 -11.28 -13.29
#